data_AF-A0A1F8LS69-F1
#
_entry.id   AF-A0A1F8LS69-F1
#
_cell.length_a   1.000
_cell.length_b   1.000
_cell.length_c   1.000
_cell.angle_alpha   90.00
_cell.angle_beta   90.00
_cell.angle_gamma   90.00
#
_symmetry.space_group_name_H-M   'P 1'
#
loop_
_entity.id
_entity.type
_entity.pdbx_description
1 polymer ?
#
loop_
_entity_poly.entity_id
_entity_poly.type
_entity_poly.pdbx_seq_one_letter_code
_entity_poly.pdbx_strand_id
1 'polypeptide(L)'
;MPFRMGPWEIILIWAIVGLIAWFIPIFLCVWLAKKKGKDTIVWAIIALFLGIIAFLILAILPAEDKKGRANTDTVATLKGLEELRASGALTEEEFQAQKKKLLSE
;
A
#
# COMPACT_ATOMS: atom_id res chain seq x y z
N MET A 1 -28.62 38.49 -21.56
CA MET A 1 -27.28 39.03 -21.91
C MET A 1 -26.40 37.84 -22.23
N PRO A 2 -25.85 37.68 -23.45
CA PRO A 2 -24.97 36.56 -23.75
C PRO A 2 -23.63 36.78 -23.04
N PHE A 3 -23.30 35.90 -22.09
CA PHE A 3 -21.98 35.86 -21.47
C PHE A 3 -20.94 35.61 -22.57
N ARG A 4 -20.23 36.67 -22.98
CA ARG A 4 -19.19 36.62 -24.01
C ARG A 4 -17.92 36.09 -23.35
N MET A 5 -17.88 34.77 -23.13
CA MET A 5 -16.70 34.11 -22.58
C MET A 5 -15.52 34.27 -23.55
N GLY A 6 -14.42 34.82 -23.05
CA GLY A 6 -13.19 34.94 -23.80
C GLY A 6 -12.57 33.55 -24.06
N PRO A 7 -11.83 33.38 -25.16
CA PRO A 7 -11.16 32.10 -25.47
C PRO A 7 -10.22 31.62 -24.34
N TRP A 8 -9.65 32.56 -23.58
CA TRP A 8 -8.82 32.25 -22.40
C TRP A 8 -9.60 31.63 -21.24
N GLU A 9 -10.85 32.04 -21.02
CA GLU A 9 -11.71 31.47 -19.96
C GLU A 9 -12.12 30.04 -20.31
N ILE A 10 -12.37 29.78 -21.59
CA ILE A 10 -12.65 28.42 -22.09
C ILE A 10 -11.44 27.51 -21.84
N ILE A 11 -10.22 27.97 -22.17
CA ILE A 11 -8.99 27.21 -21.92
C ILE A 11 -8.82 26.94 -20.42
N LEU A 12 -9.06 27.94 -19.56
CA LEU A 12 -8.99 27.79 -18.10
C LEU A 12 -10.00 26.74 -17.58
N ILE A 13 -11.24 26.78 -18.06
CA ILE A 13 -12.27 25.80 -17.66
C ILE A 13 -11.85 24.40 -18.08
N TRP A 14 -11.40 24.20 -19.32
CA TRP A 14 -10.94 22.90 -19.78
C TRP A 14 -9.70 22.41 -19.03
N ALA A 15 -8.78 23.29 -18.68
CA ALA A 15 -7.62 22.95 -17.85
C ALA A 15 -8.03 22.51 -16.44
N ILE A 16 -8.97 23.22 -15.80
CA ILE A 16 -9.51 22.86 -14.48
C ILE A 16 -10.26 21.52 -14.54
N VAL A 17 -11.11 21.33 -15.54
CA VAL A 17 -11.85 20.06 -15.74
C VAL A 17 -10.88 18.91 -15.97
N GLY A 18 -9.85 19.11 -16.79
CA GLY A 18 -8.80 18.11 -17.01
C GLY A 18 -8.03 17.78 -15.73
N LEU A 19 -7.68 18.80 -14.93
CA LEU A 19 -7.00 18.64 -13.65
C LEU A 19 -7.84 17.84 -12.65
N ILE A 20 -9.14 18.18 -12.54
CA ILE A 20 -10.07 17.48 -11.64
C ILE A 20 -10.28 16.04 -12.12
N ALA A 21 -10.51 15.84 -13.42
CA ALA A 21 -10.67 14.51 -14.01
C ALA A 21 -9.44 13.63 -13.82
N TRP A 22 -8.24 14.23 -13.79
CA TRP A 22 -6.99 13.55 -13.48
C TRP A 22 -6.86 13.14 -12.01
N PHE A 23 -7.33 13.98 -11.08
CA PHE A 23 -7.22 13.72 -9.64
C PHE A 23 -8.25 12.74 -9.09
N ILE A 24 -9.45 12.67 -9.69
CA ILE A 24 -10.52 11.74 -9.29
C ILE A 24 -10.05 10.28 -9.20
N PRO A 25 -9.40 9.69 -10.22
CA PRO A 25 -8.96 8.29 -10.15
C PRO A 25 -7.89 8.07 -9.08
N ILE A 26 -6.99 9.03 -8.87
CA ILE A 26 -5.96 8.96 -7.80
C ILE A 26 -6.64 8.91 -6.43
N PHE A 27 -7.61 9.81 -6.20
CA PHE A 27 -8.35 9.88 -4.95
C PHE A 27 -9.15 8.60 -4.68
N LEU A 28 -9.85 8.08 -5.69
CA LEU A 28 -10.59 6.82 -5.60
C LEU A 28 -9.67 5.63 -5.30
N CYS A 29 -8.50 5.59 -5.93
CA CYS A 29 -7.53 4.52 -5.73
C CYS A 29 -6.97 4.54 -4.29
N VAL A 30 -6.64 5.72 -3.76
CA VAL A 30 -6.20 5.92 -2.38
C VAL A 30 -7.27 5.52 -1.36
N TRP A 31 -8.52 5.94 -1.59
CA TRP A 31 -9.64 5.60 -0.71
C TRP A 31 -9.91 4.09 -0.69
N LEU A 32 -9.86 3.44 -1.85
CA LEU A 32 -10.06 2.00 -1.99
C LEU A 32 -8.90 1.20 -1.38
N ALA A 33 -7.66 1.68 -1.53
CA ALA A 33 -6.47 1.04 -0.95
C ALA A 33 -6.53 1.07 0.59
N LYS A 34 -6.95 2.21 1.16
CA LYS A 34 -7.16 2.35 2.60
C LYS A 34 -8.23 1.37 3.12
N LYS A 35 -9.35 1.22 2.41
CA LYS A 35 -10.39 0.23 2.75
C LYS A 35 -9.89 -1.21 2.66
N LYS A 36 -9.05 -1.53 1.68
CA LYS A 36 -8.49 -2.88 1.48
C LYS A 36 -7.27 -3.18 2.36
N GLY A 37 -6.90 -2.27 3.27
CA GLY A 37 -5.78 -2.45 4.19
C GLY A 37 -4.40 -2.41 3.53
N LYS A 38 -4.31 -1.94 2.29
CA LYS A 38 -3.07 -1.89 1.50
C LYS A 38 -2.31 -0.59 1.74
N ASP A 39 -1.04 -0.64 1.37
CA ASP A 39 -0.14 0.49 1.56
C ASP A 39 -0.56 1.68 0.69
N THR A 40 -1.09 2.71 1.35
CA THR A 40 -1.81 3.79 0.68
C THR A 40 -0.88 4.64 -0.17
N ILE A 41 0.37 4.81 0.28
CA ILE A 41 1.39 5.61 -0.42
C ILE A 41 1.82 4.91 -1.71
N VAL A 42 2.05 3.59 -1.65
CA VAL A 42 2.43 2.80 -2.83
C VAL A 42 1.34 2.86 -3.88
N TRP A 43 0.08 2.70 -3.49
CA TRP A 43 -1.05 2.78 -4.41
C TRP A 43 -1.29 4.20 -4.95
N ALA A 44 -1.00 5.25 -4.18
CA ALA A 44 -1.05 6.63 -4.66
C ALA A 44 -0.03 6.88 -5.79
N ILE A 45 1.21 6.40 -5.60
CA ILE A 45 2.27 6.53 -6.62
C ILE A 45 1.91 5.72 -7.86
N ILE A 46 1.45 4.48 -7.70
CA ILE A 46 1.03 3.65 -8.85
C ILE A 46 -0.14 4.32 -9.59
N ALA A 47 -1.13 4.84 -8.87
CA ALA A 47 -2.27 5.54 -9.48
C ALA A 47 -1.87 6.84 -10.19
N LEU A 48 -0.82 7.51 -9.74
CA LEU A 48 -0.29 8.70 -10.42
C LEU A 48 0.27 8.36 -11.82
N PHE A 49 0.95 7.22 -11.97
CA PHE A 49 1.57 6.80 -13.23
C PHE A 49 0.62 5.99 -14.14
N LEU A 50 -0.18 5.09 -13.58
CA LEU A 50 -1.08 4.21 -14.33
C LEU A 50 -2.51 4.79 -14.48
N GLY A 51 -2.85 5.82 -13.72
CA GLY A 51 -4.17 6.46 -13.75
C GLY A 51 -5.30 5.47 -13.48
N ILE A 52 -6.23 5.37 -14.43
CA ILE A 52 -7.41 4.51 -14.31
C ILE A 52 -7.08 3.02 -14.32
N ILE A 53 -5.95 2.62 -14.91
CA ILE A 53 -5.51 1.22 -14.93
C ILE A 53 -5.19 0.75 -13.51
N ALA A 54 -4.55 1.58 -12.69
CA ALA A 54 -4.27 1.26 -11.30
C ALA A 54 -5.56 1.02 -10.51
N PHE A 55 -6.59 1.82 -10.76
CA PHE A 55 -7.89 1.66 -10.12
C PHE A 55 -8.53 0.31 -10.49
N LEU A 56 -8.50 -0.09 -11.76
CA LEU A 56 -9.02 -1.38 -12.20
C LEU A 56 -8.29 -2.56 -11.55
N ILE A 57 -6.95 -2.50 -11.48
CA ILE A 57 -6.14 -3.52 -10.82
C ILE A 57 -6.56 -3.61 -9.34
N LEU A 58 -6.63 -2.48 -8.64
CA LEU A 58 -7.01 -2.45 -7.23
C LEU A 58 -8.43 -2.95 -6.98
N ALA A 59 -9.36 -2.68 -7.91
CA ALA A 59 -10.73 -3.14 -7.82
C ALA A 59 -10.82 -4.66 -7.82
N ILE A 60 -10.07 -5.32 -8.72
CA ILE A 60 -10.03 -6.78 -8.86
C ILE A 60 -9.20 -7.43 -7.73
N LEU A 61 -8.15 -6.76 -7.26
CA LEU A 61 -7.23 -7.34 -6.30
C LEU A 61 -7.91 -7.55 -4.92
N PRO A 62 -7.88 -8.77 -4.34
CA PRO A 62 -8.51 -9.04 -3.05
C PRO A 62 -7.86 -8.21 -1.94
N ALA A 63 -8.62 -7.96 -0.87
CA ALA A 63 -8.10 -7.27 0.31
C ALA A 63 -6.94 -8.07 0.90
N GLU A 64 -5.87 -7.40 1.30
CA GLU A 64 -4.78 -8.07 1.99
C GLU A 64 -5.19 -8.25 3.46
N ASP A 65 -5.34 -9.50 3.87
CA ASP A 65 -5.43 -9.82 5.28
C ASP A 65 -4.07 -9.52 5.92
N LYS A 66 -4.00 -8.41 6.66
CA LYS A 66 -2.80 -7.98 7.40
C LYS A 66 -2.24 -9.06 8.33
N LYS A 67 -3.05 -10.08 8.66
CA LYS A 67 -2.62 -11.28 9.41
C LYS A 67 -1.53 -12.08 8.71
N GLY A 68 -1.48 -12.12 7.38
CA GLY A 68 -0.48 -12.91 6.65
C GLY A 68 0.93 -12.33 6.72
N ARG A 69 1.05 -11.00 6.76
CA ARG A 69 2.34 -10.31 6.71
C ARG A 69 3.09 -10.39 8.04
N ALA A 70 2.40 -10.16 9.16
CA ALA A 70 2.99 -10.36 10.49
C ALA A 70 3.51 -11.78 10.69
N ASN A 71 2.73 -12.81 10.29
CA ASN A 71 3.15 -14.20 10.43
C ASN A 71 4.36 -14.53 9.53
N THR A 72 4.48 -13.91 8.36
CA THR A 72 5.65 -14.10 7.47
C THR A 72 6.92 -13.51 8.09
N ASP A 73 6.82 -12.33 8.72
CA ASP A 73 7.94 -11.70 9.43
C ASP A 73 8.34 -12.49 10.69
N THR A 74 7.38 -13.04 11.43
CA THR A 74 7.65 -13.95 12.56
C THR A 74 8.32 -15.25 12.09
N VAL A 75 7.88 -15.83 10.97
CA VAL A 75 8.49 -17.06 10.43
C VAL A 75 9.89 -16.79 9.87
N ALA A 76 10.10 -15.64 9.22
CA ALA A 76 11.42 -15.23 8.72
C ALA A 76 12.42 -14.96 9.86
N THR A 77 11.97 -14.30 10.93
CA THR A 77 12.80 -14.08 12.14
C THR A 77 13.11 -15.38 12.87
N LEU A 78 12.14 -16.30 12.97
CA LEU A 78 12.37 -17.63 13.55
C LEU A 78 13.41 -18.45 12.76
N LYS A 79 13.39 -18.39 11.42
CA LYS A 79 14.41 -19.03 10.58
C LYS A 79 15.80 -18.41 10.76
N GLY A 80 15.88 -17.08 10.81
CA GLY A 80 17.15 -16.39 11.07
C GLY A 80 17.72 -16.73 12.45
N LEU A 81 16.88 -16.84 13.48
CA LEU A 81 17.28 -17.30 14.81
C LEU A 81 17.75 -18.76 14.80
N GLU A 82 17.11 -19.63 14.02
CA GLU A 82 17.49 -21.04 13.85
C GLU A 82 18.84 -21.18 13.11
N GLU A 83 19.12 -20.30 12.16
CA GLU A 83 20.40 -20.22 11.44
C GLU A 83 21.53 -19.66 12.32
N LEU A 84 21.22 -18.70 13.20
CA LEU A 84 22.14 -18.22 14.25
C LEU A 84 22.43 -19.28 15.32
N ARG A 85 21.46 -20.16 15.59
CA ARG A 85 21.65 -21.35 16.43
C ARG A 85 22.51 -22.41 15.71
N ALA A 86 22.24 -22.67 14.43
CA ALA A 86 22.99 -23.63 13.62
C ALA A 86 24.46 -23.22 13.40
N SER A 87 24.73 -21.91 13.38
CA SER A 87 26.09 -21.36 13.31
C SER A 87 26.82 -21.33 14.67
N GLY A 88 26.19 -21.82 15.75
CA GLY A 88 26.80 -21.94 17.07
C GLY A 88 26.99 -20.61 17.81
N ALA A 89 26.37 -19.52 17.32
CA ALA A 89 26.49 -18.18 17.90
C ALA A 89 25.56 -17.95 19.12
N LEU A 90 24.58 -18.84 19.36
CA LEU A 90 23.67 -18.78 20.50
C LEU A 90 23.65 -20.10 21.29
N THR A 91 23.67 -19.98 22.62
CA THR A 91 23.46 -21.10 23.54
C THR A 91 21.98 -21.50 23.57
N GLU A 92 21.72 -22.79 23.81
CA GLU A 92 20.38 -23.39 23.79
C GLU A 92 19.38 -22.66 24.71
N GLU A 93 19.87 -22.11 25.81
CA GLU A 93 19.09 -21.42 26.83
C GLU A 93 18.53 -20.07 26.31
N GLU A 94 19.32 -19.32 25.54
CA GLU A 94 18.92 -18.03 24.99
C GLU A 94 17.90 -18.18 23.85
N PHE A 95 18.05 -19.23 23.04
CA PHE A 95 17.11 -19.57 21.98
C PHE A 95 15.74 -19.98 22.54
N GLN A 96 15.73 -20.81 23.58
CA GLN A 96 14.49 -21.24 24.25
C GLN A 96 13.79 -20.07 24.96
N ALA A 97 14.54 -19.16 25.58
CA ALA A 97 13.99 -17.96 26.20
C ALA A 97 13.30 -17.03 25.18
N GLN A 98 13.92 -16.80 24.01
CA GLN A 98 13.33 -15.96 22.96
C GLN A 98 12.12 -16.62 22.29
N LYS A 99 12.20 -17.93 21.99
CA LYS A 99 11.10 -18.69 21.42
C LYS A 99 9.87 -18.71 22.34
N LYS A 100 10.08 -18.85 23.65
CA LYS A 100 9.00 -18.85 24.64
C LYS A 100 8.34 -17.46 24.77
N LYS A 101 9.11 -16.39 24.63
CA LYS A 101 8.62 -15.00 24.64
C LYS A 101 7.73 -14.71 23.43
N LEU A 102 8.15 -15.16 22.24
CA LEU A 102 7.40 -15.01 20.98
C LEU A 102 6.12 -15.86 20.90
N LEU A 103 6.04 -16.98 21.63
CA LEU A 103 4.85 -17.83 21.70
C LEU A 103 3.82 -17.38 22.75
N SER A 104 4.20 -16.46 23.64
CA SER A 104 3.33 -15.93 24.70
C SER A 104 2.70 -14.57 24.40
N GLU A 105 3.02 -13.99 23.23
CA GLU A 105 2.47 -12.73 22.70
C GLU A 105 1.42 -13.02 21.62
#